data_AF-A0A9E2MIG3-F1
#
_entry.id   AF-A0A9E2MIG3-F1
#
_cell.length_a   1.000
_cell.length_b   1.000
_cell.length_c   1.000
_cell.angle_alpha   90.00
_cell.angle_beta   90.00
_cell.angle_gamma   90.00
#
_symmetry.space_group_name_H-M   'P 1'
#
loop_
_entity.id
_entity.type
_entity.pdbx_description
1 polymer ?
#
loop_
_entity_poly.entity_id
_entity_poly.type
_entity_poly.pdbx_seq_one_letter_code
_entity_poly.pdbx_strand_id
1 'polypeptide(L)'
;GVFPRLNLEQLAFVETFMRCEGKITRVEAELGLSYPTIRNRLHDVIRAMGYEPGESEPAGLSERERRGILESLEKGEISYEDAMQMLAEKEA
;
A
#
# COMPACT_ATOMS: atom_id res chain seq x y z
N GLY A 1 9.07 -9.63 25.58
CA GLY A 1 7.99 -9.31 24.63
C GLY A 1 8.58 -8.66 23.38
N VAL A 2 7.84 -8.62 22.27
CA VAL A 2 8.30 -7.99 21.01
C VAL A 2 8.10 -6.46 21.00
N PHE A 3 7.11 -5.95 21.74
CA PHE A 3 6.76 -4.52 21.81
C PHE A 3 7.83 -3.55 22.34
N PRO A 4 8.71 -3.91 23.30
CA PRO A 4 9.79 -3.01 23.75
C PRO A 4 10.81 -2.62 22.66
N ARG A 5 10.78 -3.26 21.49
CA ARG A 5 11.63 -2.92 20.34
C ARG A 5 11.06 -1.80 19.48
N LEU A 6 9.79 -1.45 19.67
CA LEU A 6 9.11 -0.41 18.90
C LEU A 6 9.45 0.97 19.46
N ASN A 7 9.72 1.92 18.57
CA ASN A 7 9.83 3.33 18.95
C ASN A 7 8.43 3.95 19.16
N LEU A 8 8.38 5.21 19.63
CA LEU A 8 7.13 5.90 19.94
C LEU A 8 6.20 6.04 18.73
N GLU A 9 6.75 6.32 17.54
CA GLU A 9 5.95 6.45 16.32
C GLU A 9 5.36 5.11 15.88
N GLN A 10 6.13 4.04 15.99
CA GLN A 10 5.69 2.67 15.70
C GLN A 10 4.60 2.22 16.68
N LEU A 11 4.73 2.55 17.96
CA LEU A 11 3.70 2.28 18.97
C LEU A 11 2.40 3.05 18.67
N ALA A 12 2.50 4.34 18.34
CA ALA A 12 1.34 5.15 17.97
C ALA A 12 0.65 4.63 16.69
N PHE A 13 1.43 4.15 15.72
CA PHE A 13 0.88 3.49 14.54
C PHE A 13 0.15 2.20 14.91
N VAL A 14 0.74 1.35 15.76
CA VAL A 14 0.09 0.10 16.22
C VAL A 14 -1.22 0.41 16.94
N GLU A 15 -1.25 1.39 17.82
CA GLU A 15 -2.48 1.83 18.51
C GLU A 15 -3.57 2.24 17.51
N THR A 16 -3.21 3.07 16.54
CA THR A 16 -4.13 3.51 15.49
C THR A 16 -4.61 2.33 14.64
N PHE A 17 -3.70 1.47 14.21
CA PHE A 17 -4.00 0.29 13.42
C PHE A 17 -4.99 -0.65 14.14
N MET A 18 -4.81 -0.84 15.45
CA MET A 18 -5.72 -1.63 16.28
C MET A 18 -7.09 -0.96 16.46
N ARG A 19 -7.13 0.38 16.68
CA ARG A 19 -8.39 1.15 16.71
C ARG A 19 -9.16 1.03 15.40
N CYS A 20 -8.46 0.92 14.28
CA CYS A 20 -9.03 0.71 12.95
C CYS A 20 -9.35 -0.76 12.62
N GLU A 21 -9.25 -1.68 13.58
CA GLU A 21 -9.48 -3.13 13.41
C GLU A 21 -8.56 -3.77 12.35
N GLY A 22 -7.36 -3.21 12.15
CA GLY A 22 -6.40 -3.65 11.15
C GLY A 22 -6.80 -3.38 9.69
N LYS A 23 -7.87 -2.62 9.45
CA LYS A 23 -8.32 -2.26 8.10
C LYS A 23 -7.51 -1.09 7.57
N ILE A 24 -6.63 -1.34 6.59
CA ILE A 24 -5.74 -0.33 5.99
C ILE A 24 -6.51 0.89 5.48
N THR A 25 -7.64 0.67 4.79
CA THR A 25 -8.51 1.75 4.29
C THR A 25 -9.06 2.67 5.38
N ARG A 26 -9.29 2.14 6.59
CA ARG A 26 -9.69 2.97 7.75
C ARG A 26 -8.53 3.76 8.31
N VAL A 27 -7.33 3.17 8.32
CA VAL A 27 -6.11 3.85 8.77
C VAL A 27 -5.74 4.98 7.81
N GLU A 28 -5.93 4.80 6.51
CA GLU A 28 -5.79 5.89 5.53
C GLU A 28 -6.73 7.05 5.81
N ALA A 29 -8.02 6.77 6.05
CA ALA A 29 -8.99 7.79 6.38
C ALA A 29 -8.66 8.51 7.71
N GLU A 30 -8.20 7.78 8.72
CA GLU A 30 -7.83 8.33 10.04
C GLU A 30 -6.54 9.18 9.97
N LEU A 31 -5.53 8.73 9.22
CA LEU A 31 -4.22 9.38 9.17
C LEU A 31 -4.02 10.34 7.99
N GLY A 32 -4.92 10.32 7.00
CA GLY A 32 -4.81 11.13 5.78
C GLY A 32 -3.61 10.76 4.90
N LEU A 33 -3.16 9.50 4.97
CA LEU A 33 -1.99 8.99 4.24
C LEU A 33 -2.45 8.04 3.14
N SER A 34 -1.65 7.92 2.07
CA SER A 34 -1.93 6.97 1.00
C SER A 34 -1.76 5.51 1.46
N TYR A 35 -2.49 4.59 0.82
CA TYR A 35 -2.37 3.15 1.03
C TYR A 35 -0.92 2.65 1.06
N PRO A 36 -0.03 3.01 0.09
CA PRO A 36 1.36 2.57 0.11
C PRO A 36 2.13 3.08 1.34
N THR A 37 1.82 4.28 1.82
CA THR A 37 2.45 4.87 3.01
C THR A 37 2.07 4.10 4.27
N ILE A 38 0.78 3.77 4.44
CA ILE A 38 0.30 2.98 5.58
C ILE A 38 0.90 1.58 5.56
N ARG A 39 0.94 0.94 4.40
CA ARG A 39 1.53 -0.38 4.23
C ARG A 39 3.02 -0.40 4.57
N ASN A 40 3.79 0.60 4.11
CA ASN A 40 5.20 0.71 4.46
C ASN A 40 5.40 0.85 5.97
N ARG A 41 4.59 1.67 6.66
CA ARG A 41 4.61 1.80 8.12
C ARG A 41 4.29 0.47 8.82
N LEU A 42 3.32 -0.28 8.31
CA LEU A 42 3.01 -1.63 8.82
C LEU A 42 4.19 -2.58 8.66
N HIS A 43 4.82 -2.60 7.49
CA HIS A 43 6.01 -3.42 7.24
C HIS A 43 7.17 -3.05 8.17
N ASP A 44 7.39 -1.76 8.43
CA ASP A 44 8.44 -1.30 9.33
C ASP A 44 8.20 -1.75 10.78
N VAL A 45 6.94 -1.73 11.23
CA VAL A 45 6.56 -2.28 12.54
C VAL A 45 6.78 -3.79 12.59
N ILE A 46 6.37 -4.53 11.55
CA ILE A 46 6.57 -5.98 11.46
C ILE A 46 8.05 -6.34 11.56
N ARG A 47 8.91 -5.62 10.82
CA ARG A 47 10.37 -5.77 10.88
C ARG A 47 10.94 -5.44 12.25
N ALA A 48 10.49 -4.35 12.86
CA ALA A 48 10.94 -3.95 14.21
C ALA A 48 10.56 -4.98 15.29
N MET A 49 9.47 -5.72 15.10
CA MET A 49 9.10 -6.84 15.96
C MET A 49 9.94 -8.12 15.72
N GLY A 50 10.76 -8.14 14.67
CA GLY A 50 11.62 -9.27 14.31
C GLY A 50 10.98 -10.29 13.37
N TYR A 51 9.93 -9.89 12.64
CA TYR A 51 9.26 -10.70 11.64
C TYR A 51 9.57 -10.18 10.23
N GLU A 52 9.45 -11.05 9.23
CA GLU A 52 9.44 -10.62 7.84
C GLU A 52 8.00 -10.25 7.43
N PRO A 53 7.77 -9.05 6.87
CA PRO A 53 6.50 -8.74 6.23
C PRO A 53 6.22 -9.76 5.13
N GLY A 54 5.01 -10.30 5.10
CA GLY A 54 4.62 -11.19 4.01
C GLY A 54 4.78 -10.52 2.65
N GLU A 55 5.32 -11.24 1.68
CA GLU A 55 5.18 -10.90 0.27
C GLU A 55 3.72 -11.08 -0.11
N SER A 56 2.87 -10.10 0.12
CA SER A 56 1.46 -10.22 -0.25
C SER A 56 0.98 -8.95 -0.89
N GLU A 57 0.87 -9.08 -2.22
CA GLU A 57 0.25 -8.27 -3.25
C GLU A 57 0.26 -6.74 -3.04
N PRO A 58 0.89 -5.96 -3.94
CA PRO A 58 0.58 -4.55 -4.01
C PRO A 58 -0.95 -4.44 -4.20
N ALA A 59 -1.63 -3.75 -3.27
CA ALA A 59 -2.95 -3.21 -3.62
C ALA A 59 -2.63 -2.03 -4.54
N GLY A 60 -2.72 -2.31 -5.84
CA GLY A 60 -2.23 -1.44 -6.89
C GLY A 60 -1.69 -2.23 -8.07
N LEU A 61 -1.84 -1.65 -9.25
CA LEU A 61 -1.15 -2.04 -10.48
C LEU A 61 0.30 -2.44 -10.18
N SER A 62 0.65 -3.70 -10.41
CA SER A 62 2.05 -4.09 -10.38
C SER A 62 2.83 -3.31 -11.45
N GLU A 63 4.12 -3.07 -11.21
CA GLU A 63 5.02 -2.45 -12.22
C GLU A 63 4.95 -3.15 -13.59
N ARG A 64 4.65 -4.45 -13.59
CA ARG A 64 4.47 -5.24 -14.82
C ARG A 64 3.17 -4.90 -15.53
N GLU A 65 2.06 -4.80 -14.80
CA GLU A 65 0.77 -4.42 -15.37
C GLU A 65 0.78 -2.97 -15.85
N ARG A 66 1.43 -2.05 -15.11
CA ARG A 66 1.57 -0.64 -15.49
C ARG A 66 2.32 -0.50 -16.79
N ARG A 67 3.44 -1.21 -16.92
CA ARG A 67 4.21 -1.28 -18.17
C ARG A 67 3.39 -1.87 -19.32
N GLY A 68 2.57 -2.90 -19.05
CA GLY A 68 1.67 -3.47 -20.05
C GLY A 68 0.66 -2.46 -20.62
N ILE A 69 0.04 -1.64 -19.76
CA ILE A 69 -0.90 -0.59 -20.20
C ILE A 69 -0.17 0.44 -21.07
N LEU A 70 1.02 0.87 -20.67
CA LEU A 70 1.82 1.84 -21.43
C LEU A 70 2.27 1.29 -22.78
N GLU A 71 2.66 0.01 -22.87
CA GLU A 71 3.01 -0.64 -24.13
C GLU A 71 1.81 -0.74 -25.08
N SER A 72 0.62 -1.09 -24.58
CA SER A 72 -0.59 -1.13 -25.39
C SER A 72 -1.01 0.27 -25.88
N LEU A 73 -0.79 1.32 -25.08
CA LEU A 73 -0.98 2.71 -25.51
C LEU A 73 0.01 3.09 -26.61
N GLU A 74 1.29 2.75 -26.46
CA GLU A 74 2.34 3.03 -27.45
C GLU A 74 2.08 2.34 -28.78
N LYS A 75 1.57 1.11 -28.74
CA LYS A 75 1.16 0.34 -29.93
C LYS A 75 -0.14 0.83 -30.56
N GLY A 76 -0.88 1.72 -29.90
CA GLY A 76 -2.19 2.21 -30.35
C GLY A 76 -3.30 1.16 -30.23
N GLU A 77 -3.13 0.15 -29.38
CA GLU A 77 -4.13 -0.89 -29.11
C GLU A 77 -5.27 -0.36 -28.22
N ILE A 78 -4.98 0.65 -27.39
CA ILE A 78 -5.93 1.34 -26.53
C ILE A 78 -5.81 2.85 -26.71
N SER A 79 -6.89 3.59 -26.45
CA SER A 79 -6.84 5.06 -26.48
C SER A 79 -6.16 5.62 -25.23
N TYR A 80 -5.74 6.88 -25.30
CA TYR A 80 -5.20 7.60 -24.15
C TYR A 80 -6.20 7.64 -22.98
N GLU A 81 -7.48 7.83 -23.27
CA GLU A 81 -8.55 7.87 -22.26
C GLU A 81 -8.71 6.51 -21.58
N ASP A 82 -8.71 5.41 -22.34
CA ASP A 82 -8.79 4.05 -21.81
C ASP A 82 -7.58 3.68 -20.94
N ALA A 83 -6.38 4.05 -21.39
CA ALA A 83 -5.15 3.82 -20.63
C ALA A 83 -5.18 4.54 -19.28
N MET A 84 -5.62 5.81 -19.26
CA MET A 84 -5.74 6.59 -18.03
C MET A 84 -6.82 6.05 -17.09
N GLN A 85 -7.94 5.54 -17.63
CA GLN A 85 -8.97 4.89 -16.82
C GLN A 85 -8.45 3.58 -16.19
N MET A 86 -7.77 2.72 -16.96
CA MET A 86 -7.21 1.46 -16.47
C MET A 86 -6.14 1.68 -15.40
N LEU A 87 -5.33 2.74 -15.54
CA LEU A 87 -4.36 3.14 -14.52
C LEU A 87 -5.07 3.59 -13.24
N ALA A 88 -6.11 4.42 -13.35
CA ALA A 88 -6.85 4.93 -12.20
C ALA A 88 -7.67 3.86 -11.46
N GLU A 89 -8.31 2.93 -12.18
CA GLU A 89 -9.12 1.85 -11.58
C GLU A 89 -8.29 0.82 -10.81
N LYS A 90 -7.07 0.56 -11.27
CA LYS A 90 -6.20 -0.46 -10.65
C LYS A 90 -5.16 0.14 -9.69
N GLU A 91 -5.05 1.46 -9.58
CA GLU A 91 -4.29 2.15 -8.51
C GLU A 91 -5.12 2.37 -7.22
N ALA A 92 -6.43 2.11 -7.26
CA ALA A 92 -7.39 2.28 -6.16
C ALA A 92 -7.58 1.04 -5.27
#